data_AF-A0A946ZDA8-F1
#
_entry.id   AF-A0A946ZDA8-F1
#
_cell.length_a   1.000
_cell.length_b   1.000
_cell.length_c   1.000
_cell.angle_alpha   90.00
_cell.angle_beta   90.00
_cell.angle_gamma   90.00
#
_symmetry.space_group_name_H-M   'P 1'
#
loop_
_entity.id
_entity.type
_entity.pdbx_description
1 polymer ?
#
loop_
_entity_poly.entity_id
_entity_poly.type
_entity_poly.pdbx_seq_one_letter_code
_entity_poly.pdbx_strand_id
1 'polypeptide(L)'
;MGILRNILVLIIFFQAISLPAQEEEPIVWSADRRLNWSDFKDVSPDSSPVAALTASGISYSFSSMEQNGEMIADFTVTAFFYPTRSWVQDHLASANILAHEQLHFDITELFARKFRARLAQARFTDNIKAEVRTMFKIVNRE
;
A
#
# COMPACT_ATOMS: atom_id res chain seq x y z
N MET A 1 68.12 -23.66 13.57
CA MET A 1 67.69 -22.29 13.95
C MET A 1 67.23 -21.60 12.67
N GLY A 2 65.98 -21.44 12.28
CA GLY A 2 64.68 -21.76 12.85
C GLY A 2 63.64 -21.19 11.87
N ILE A 3 62.96 -22.10 11.16
CA ILE A 3 61.55 -22.06 10.72
C ILE A 3 61.13 -20.98 9.71
N LEU A 4 60.75 -21.47 8.52
CA LEU A 4 59.82 -20.90 7.54
C LEU A 4 58.71 -20.08 8.22
N ARG A 5 58.66 -18.77 7.98
CA ARG A 5 57.50 -17.97 8.41
C ARG A 5 56.45 -17.94 7.32
N ASN A 6 55.59 -18.96 7.34
CA ASN A 6 54.32 -18.99 6.62
C ASN A 6 53.51 -17.74 6.97
N ILE A 7 53.36 -16.82 6.00
CA ILE A 7 52.39 -15.73 6.13
C ILE A 7 51.03 -16.34 5.79
N LEU A 8 50.28 -16.69 6.82
CA LEU A 8 48.90 -17.12 6.71
C LEU A 8 48.05 -15.90 6.29
N VAL A 9 47.67 -15.86 5.02
CA VAL A 9 46.75 -14.86 4.47
C VAL A 9 45.35 -15.14 5.04
N LEU A 10 44.91 -14.34 6.02
CA LEU A 10 43.54 -14.37 6.50
C LEU A 10 42.74 -13.29 5.76
N ILE A 11 42.23 -13.62 4.57
CA ILE A 11 41.22 -12.79 3.89
C ILE A 11 39.89 -13.05 4.58
N ILE A 12 39.51 -12.13 5.48
CA ILE A 12 38.16 -12.09 6.03
C ILE A 12 37.27 -11.49 4.92
N PHE A 13 36.62 -12.37 4.15
CA PHE A 13 35.51 -11.96 3.28
C PHE A 13 34.32 -11.61 4.18
N PHE A 14 34.16 -10.33 4.50
CA PHE A 14 32.93 -9.81 5.08
C PHE A 14 31.88 -9.74 3.96
N GLN A 15 31.27 -10.88 3.64
CA GLN A 15 30.12 -10.93 2.75
C GLN A 15 28.96 -10.29 3.51
N ALA A 16 28.69 -9.02 3.22
CA ALA A 16 27.45 -8.39 3.62
C ALA A 16 26.31 -9.13 2.91
N ILE A 17 25.66 -10.05 3.64
CA ILE A 17 24.41 -10.65 3.20
C ILE A 17 23.37 -9.53 3.29
N SER A 18 23.17 -8.83 2.18
CA SER A 18 22.01 -7.96 2.01
C SER A 18 20.79 -8.86 1.96
N LEU A 19 20.16 -9.10 3.12
CA LEU A 19 18.82 -9.65 3.15
C LEU A 19 17.93 -8.67 2.38
N PRO A 20 17.13 -9.12 1.40
CA PRO A 20 16.14 -8.23 0.81
C PRO A 20 15.25 -7.72 1.93
N ALA A 21 15.13 -6.40 2.06
CA ALA A 21 14.15 -5.80 2.95
C ALA A 21 12.78 -6.30 2.48
N GLN A 22 12.16 -7.19 3.25
CA GLN A 22 10.80 -7.61 2.99
C GLN A 22 9.93 -6.37 3.23
N GLU A 23 9.48 -5.72 2.15
CA GLU A 23 8.44 -4.72 2.26
C GLU A 23 7.27 -5.37 2.97
N GLU A 24 6.85 -4.76 4.06
CA GLU A 24 5.77 -5.29 4.86
C GLU A 24 4.46 -5.20 4.08
N GLU A 25 3.62 -6.23 4.18
CA GLU A 25 2.43 -6.33 3.35
C GLU A 25 1.40 -5.22 3.67
N PRO A 26 0.81 -4.58 2.64
CA PRO A 26 -0.28 -3.65 2.83
C PRO A 26 -1.47 -4.28 3.57
N ILE A 27 -2.11 -3.49 4.43
CA ILE A 27 -3.29 -3.91 5.15
C ILE A 27 -4.52 -3.69 4.28
N VAL A 28 -5.23 -4.76 3.93
CA VAL A 28 -6.53 -4.69 3.23
C VAL A 28 -7.59 -4.12 4.17
N TRP A 29 -8.41 -3.21 3.67
CA TRP A 29 -9.54 -2.67 4.42
C TRP A 29 -10.57 -3.78 4.73
N SER A 30 -11.03 -3.84 5.98
CA SER A 30 -12.13 -4.69 6.41
C SER A 30 -12.93 -3.98 7.51
N ALA A 31 -14.25 -4.19 7.53
CA ALA A 31 -15.11 -3.66 8.60
C ALA A 31 -14.75 -4.25 9.97
N ASP A 32 -14.17 -5.45 10.00
CA ASP A 32 -13.84 -6.20 11.22
C ASP A 32 -12.44 -5.91 11.75
N ARG A 33 -11.61 -5.18 10.99
CA ARG A 33 -10.25 -4.81 11.40
C ARG A 33 -10.08 -3.31 11.44
N ARG A 34 -9.90 -2.78 12.64
CA ARG A 34 -9.51 -1.39 12.87
C ARG A 34 -7.99 -1.25 12.98
N LEU A 35 -7.49 -0.09 12.57
CA LEU A 35 -6.10 0.30 12.75
C LEU A 35 -5.76 0.42 14.23
N ASN A 36 -4.52 0.10 14.54
CA ASN A 36 -3.92 0.29 15.85
C ASN A 36 -2.55 0.95 15.69
N TRP A 37 -2.01 1.55 16.75
CA TRP A 37 -0.74 2.26 16.63
C TRP A 37 0.44 1.38 16.20
N SER A 38 0.40 0.07 16.46
CA SER A 38 1.44 -0.85 15.96
C SER A 38 1.37 -1.11 14.45
N ASP A 39 0.31 -0.67 13.77
CA ASP A 39 0.25 -0.66 12.31
C ASP A 39 1.04 0.51 11.70
N PHE A 40 1.42 1.55 12.46
CA PHE A 40 2.17 2.72 11.99
C PHE A 40 3.66 2.49 12.22
N LYS A 41 4.41 2.21 11.16
CA LYS A 41 5.78 1.67 11.26
C LYS A 41 6.83 2.51 10.55
N ASP A 42 6.40 3.56 9.87
CA ASP A 42 7.34 4.55 9.36
C ASP A 42 7.82 5.46 10.51
N VAL A 43 8.95 6.11 10.31
CA VAL A 43 9.55 7.00 11.31
C VAL A 43 8.96 8.39 11.16
N SER A 44 8.41 8.94 12.24
CA SER A 44 7.90 10.32 12.21
C SER A 44 9.06 11.31 12.03
N PRO A 45 8.94 12.31 11.14
CA PRO A 45 9.94 13.38 11.07
C PRO A 45 9.94 14.21 12.36
N ASP A 46 11.13 14.46 12.93
CA ASP A 46 11.31 15.19 14.21
C ASP A 46 10.64 16.58 14.26
N SER A 47 10.46 17.21 13.10
CA SER A 47 9.91 18.57 12.97
C SER A 47 8.53 18.61 12.31
N SER A 48 7.84 17.46 12.23
CA SER A 48 6.54 17.42 11.56
C SER A 48 5.47 18.21 12.34
N PRO A 49 4.73 19.11 11.67
CA PRO A 49 3.68 19.89 12.32
C PRO A 49 2.38 19.08 12.56
N VAL A 50 2.32 17.83 12.08
CA VAL A 50 1.14 16.95 12.23
C VAL A 50 1.46 15.77 13.14
N ALA A 51 0.48 15.32 13.91
CA ALA A 51 0.68 14.27 14.91
C ALA A 51 0.90 12.87 14.32
N ALA A 52 0.28 12.59 13.17
CA ALA A 52 0.38 11.30 12.49
C ALA A 52 0.19 11.49 10.98
N LEU A 53 0.53 10.46 10.23
CA LEU A 53 0.28 10.36 8.79
C LEU A 53 -0.22 8.96 8.46
N THR A 54 -1.33 8.89 7.73
CA THR A 54 -1.86 7.66 7.14
C THR A 54 -1.59 7.62 5.64
N ALA A 55 -0.75 6.69 5.21
CA ALA A 55 -0.63 6.33 3.80
C ALA A 55 -1.65 5.24 3.46
N SER A 56 -2.60 5.56 2.59
CA SER A 56 -3.62 4.64 2.10
C SER A 56 -3.90 4.87 0.61
N GLY A 57 -4.45 3.87 -0.07
CA GLY A 57 -4.70 3.94 -1.51
C GLY A 57 -5.59 2.83 -2.04
N ILE A 58 -6.05 3.03 -3.28
CA ILE A 58 -6.87 2.05 -4.00
C ILE A 58 -5.98 1.35 -5.02
N SER A 59 -5.97 0.02 -4.99
CA SER A 59 -5.42 -0.81 -6.07
C SER A 59 -6.55 -1.49 -6.82
N TYR A 60 -6.35 -1.73 -8.10
CA TYR A 60 -7.30 -2.47 -8.91
C TYR A 60 -6.61 -3.29 -9.99
N SER A 61 -7.26 -4.40 -10.35
CA SER A 61 -6.89 -5.26 -11.46
C SER A 61 -8.15 -5.68 -12.21
N PHE A 62 -7.99 -6.05 -13.47
CA PHE A 62 -9.10 -6.60 -14.24
C PHE A 62 -8.63 -7.58 -15.31
N SER A 63 -9.52 -8.49 -15.67
CA SER A 63 -9.44 -9.30 -16.88
C SER A 63 -10.63 -9.01 -17.77
N SER A 64 -10.47 -9.15 -19.08
CA SER A 64 -11.54 -8.89 -20.03
C SER A 64 -11.51 -9.88 -21.19
N MET A 65 -12.69 -10.24 -21.67
CA MET A 65 -12.88 -11.08 -22.86
C MET A 65 -14.03 -10.54 -23.71
N GLU A 66 -13.96 -10.76 -25.02
CA GLU A 66 -15.06 -10.47 -25.92
C GLU A 66 -15.99 -11.69 -25.98
N GLN A 67 -17.29 -11.47 -25.79
CA GLN A 67 -18.32 -12.49 -25.93
C GLN A 67 -19.52 -11.91 -26.67
N ASN A 68 -19.89 -12.52 -27.81
CA ASN A 68 -21.03 -12.08 -28.65
C ASN A 68 -20.97 -10.60 -29.09
N GLY A 69 -19.76 -10.05 -29.30
CA GLY A 69 -19.55 -8.65 -29.66
C GLY A 69 -19.66 -7.67 -28.48
N GLU A 70 -19.73 -8.16 -27.24
CA GLU A 70 -19.68 -7.36 -26.01
C GLU A 70 -18.40 -7.66 -25.22
N MET A 71 -17.78 -6.62 -24.66
CA MET A 71 -16.63 -6.77 -23.78
C MET A 71 -17.08 -7.03 -22.34
N ILE A 72 -16.84 -8.25 -21.86
CA ILE A 72 -17.08 -8.66 -20.47
C ILE A 72 -15.79 -8.50 -19.68
N ALA A 73 -15.88 -7.96 -18.47
CA ALA A 73 -14.73 -7.76 -17.62
C ALA A 73 -15.01 -8.07 -16.14
N ASP A 74 -14.04 -8.74 -15.52
CA ASP A 74 -14.01 -9.02 -14.09
C ASP A 74 -13.02 -8.08 -13.41
N PHE A 75 -13.45 -7.49 -12.30
CA PHE A 75 -12.69 -6.46 -11.60
C PHE A 75 -12.43 -6.84 -10.14
N THR A 76 -11.21 -6.57 -9.70
CA THR A 76 -10.85 -6.51 -8.28
C THR A 76 -10.47 -5.09 -7.96
N VAL A 77 -11.07 -4.51 -6.92
CA VAL A 77 -10.74 -3.17 -6.42
C VAL A 77 -10.63 -3.27 -4.91
N THR A 78 -9.49 -2.86 -4.37
CA THR A 78 -9.16 -3.04 -2.95
C THR A 78 -8.58 -1.75 -2.38
N ALA A 79 -9.05 -1.34 -1.21
CA ALA A 79 -8.45 -0.28 -0.42
C ALA A 79 -7.38 -0.85 0.51
N PHE A 80 -6.24 -0.18 0.55
CA PHE A 80 -5.05 -0.58 1.29
C PHE A 80 -4.57 0.54 2.20
N PHE A 81 -4.07 0.14 3.37
CA PHE A 81 -3.25 0.96 4.26
C PHE A 81 -1.79 0.47 4.17
N TYR A 82 -0.83 1.38 4.22
CA TYR A 82 0.60 1.09 4.05
C TYR A 82 1.38 1.35 5.36
N PRO A 83 1.67 0.30 6.16
CA PRO A 83 2.34 0.44 7.46
C PRO A 83 3.67 1.18 7.40
N THR A 84 4.52 0.82 6.43
CA THR A 84 5.89 1.35 6.26
C THR A 84 5.93 2.75 5.61
N ARG A 85 4.76 3.37 5.40
CA ARG A 85 4.63 4.75 4.91
C ARG A 85 3.70 5.57 5.81
N SER A 86 3.33 5.02 6.97
CA SER A 86 2.43 5.63 7.94
C SER A 86 3.13 5.71 9.27
N TRP A 87 3.06 6.85 9.94
CA TRP A 87 3.79 7.11 11.18
C TRP A 87 2.94 7.90 12.18
N VAL A 88 3.34 7.87 13.45
CA VAL A 88 2.78 8.70 14.52
C VAL A 88 3.92 9.27 15.36
N GLN A 89 3.77 10.49 15.85
CA GLN A 89 4.61 11.02 16.92
C GLN A 89 4.13 10.42 18.25
N ASP A 90 4.89 9.49 18.82
CA ASP A 90 4.48 8.70 19.99
C ASP A 90 3.93 9.53 21.16
N HIS A 91 4.54 10.69 21.42
CA HIS A 91 4.15 11.59 22.50
C HIS A 91 2.81 12.33 22.25
N LEU A 92 2.29 12.28 21.03
CA LEU A 92 1.00 12.83 20.62
C LEU A 92 -0.06 11.74 20.39
N ALA A 93 0.32 10.45 20.46
CA ALA A 93 -0.59 9.35 20.19
C ALA A 93 -1.80 9.35 21.15
N SER A 94 -3.00 9.33 20.60
CA SER A 94 -4.25 9.29 21.38
C SER A 94 -5.35 8.52 20.65
N ALA A 95 -6.38 8.07 21.38
CA ALA A 95 -7.50 7.34 20.77
C ALA A 95 -8.27 8.20 19.74
N ASN A 96 -8.36 9.52 19.97
CA ASN A 96 -9.02 10.44 19.05
C ASN A 96 -8.24 10.61 17.74
N ILE A 97 -6.90 10.74 17.81
CA ILE A 97 -6.05 10.83 16.63
C ILE A 97 -6.07 9.49 15.89
N LEU A 98 -6.05 8.35 16.57
CA LEU A 98 -6.17 7.04 15.90
C LEU A 98 -7.49 6.91 15.13
N ALA A 99 -8.59 7.40 15.71
CA ALA A 99 -9.88 7.44 15.04
C ALA A 99 -9.89 8.39 13.82
N HIS A 100 -9.15 9.49 13.88
CA HIS A 100 -8.94 10.39 12.74
C HIS A 100 -8.15 9.68 11.61
N GLU A 101 -7.07 8.99 11.95
CA GLU A 101 -6.28 8.22 11.00
C GLU A 101 -7.07 7.05 10.40
N GLN A 102 -7.91 6.37 11.19
CA GLN A 102 -8.85 5.37 10.68
C GLN A 102 -9.83 5.97 9.67
N LEU A 103 -10.28 7.22 9.88
CA LEU A 103 -11.18 7.88 8.95
C LEU A 103 -10.52 8.11 7.58
N HIS A 104 -9.22 8.42 7.53
CA HIS A 104 -8.49 8.49 6.26
C HIS A 104 -8.57 7.16 5.50
N PHE A 105 -8.37 6.04 6.18
CA PHE A 105 -8.48 4.71 5.57
C PHE A 105 -9.92 4.34 5.16
N ASP A 106 -10.91 4.70 5.99
CA ASP A 106 -12.33 4.49 5.68
C ASP A 106 -12.77 5.31 4.45
N ILE A 107 -12.22 6.51 4.26
CA ILE A 107 -12.44 7.32 3.06
C ILE A 107 -11.85 6.62 1.83
N THR A 108 -10.65 6.03 1.93
CA THR A 108 -10.09 5.23 0.83
C THR A 108 -11.03 4.12 0.39
N GLU A 109 -11.59 3.38 1.35
CA GLU A 109 -12.59 2.34 1.06
C GLU A 109 -13.88 2.91 0.48
N LEU A 110 -14.36 4.07 0.94
CA LEU A 110 -15.52 4.73 0.34
C LEU A 110 -15.29 4.99 -1.15
N PHE A 111 -14.11 5.49 -1.53
CA PHE A 111 -13.76 5.72 -2.93
C PHE A 111 -13.57 4.40 -3.70
N ALA A 112 -13.06 3.35 -3.05
CA ALA A 112 -13.03 2.00 -3.65
C ALA A 112 -14.44 1.48 -3.96
N ARG A 113 -15.42 1.70 -3.07
CA ARG A 113 -16.84 1.36 -3.30
C ARG A 113 -17.43 2.15 -4.47
N LYS A 114 -17.16 3.45 -4.53
CA LYS A 114 -17.59 4.29 -5.67
C LYS A 114 -17.02 3.78 -6.99
N PHE A 115 -15.76 3.36 -7.00
CA PHE A 115 -15.14 2.80 -8.19
C PHE A 115 -15.78 1.45 -8.59
N ARG A 116 -15.97 0.53 -7.63
CA ARG A 116 -16.68 -0.74 -7.86
C ARG A 116 -18.07 -0.53 -8.45
N ALA A 117 -18.83 0.42 -7.90
CA ALA A 117 -20.17 0.74 -8.38
C ALA A 117 -20.17 1.24 -9.83
N ARG A 118 -19.20 2.07 -10.21
CA ARG A 118 -19.06 2.55 -11.60
C ARG A 118 -18.68 1.44 -12.57
N LEU A 119 -17.72 0.60 -12.19
CA LEU A 119 -17.30 -0.53 -13.03
C LEU A 119 -18.46 -1.51 -13.26
N ALA A 120 -19.26 -1.78 -12.23
CA ALA A 120 -20.41 -2.67 -12.32
C ALA A 120 -21.55 -2.13 -13.21
N GLN A 121 -21.62 -0.81 -13.44
CA GLN A 121 -22.65 -0.17 -14.26
C GLN A 121 -22.17 0.15 -15.68
N ALA A 122 -20.88 -0.03 -15.96
CA ALA A 122 -20.28 0.32 -17.23
C ALA A 122 -20.52 -0.76 -18.29
N ARG A 123 -20.63 -0.32 -19.53
CA ARG A 123 -20.43 -1.16 -20.72
C ARG A 123 -19.10 -0.78 -21.33
N PHE A 124 -18.25 -1.77 -21.56
CA PHE A 124 -16.90 -1.53 -22.04
C PHE A 124 -16.79 -1.71 -23.55
N THR A 125 -15.87 -0.97 -24.15
CA THR A 125 -15.44 -1.17 -25.53
C THR A 125 -14.14 -1.99 -25.55
N ASP A 126 -13.62 -2.26 -26.75
CA ASP A 126 -12.27 -2.82 -26.93
C ASP A 126 -11.17 -1.96 -26.28
N ASN A 127 -11.46 -0.70 -25.97
CA ASN A 127 -10.57 0.23 -25.26
C ASN A 127 -10.77 0.25 -23.73
N ILE A 128 -11.25 -0.85 -23.15
CA ILE A 128 -11.50 -1.01 -21.71
C ILE A 128 -10.37 -0.48 -20.80
N LYS A 129 -9.11 -0.67 -21.18
CA LYS A 129 -7.95 -0.16 -20.39
C LYS A 129 -8.01 1.35 -20.19
N ALA A 130 -8.36 2.11 -21.23
CA ALA A 130 -8.46 3.56 -21.15
C ALA A 130 -9.73 4.00 -20.42
N GLU A 131 -10.84 3.30 -20.62
CA GLU A 131 -12.12 3.56 -19.96
C GLU A 131 -12.00 3.38 -18.44
N VAL A 132 -11.46 2.24 -17.98
CA VAL A 132 -11.22 1.94 -16.57
C VAL A 132 -10.27 2.97 -15.94
N ARG A 133 -9.18 3.33 -16.64
CA ARG A 133 -8.25 4.38 -16.17
C ARG A 133 -8.95 5.73 -16.03
N THR A 134 -9.85 6.06 -16.94
CA THR A 134 -10.62 7.31 -16.91
C THR A 134 -11.59 7.32 -15.75
N MET A 135 -12.32 6.23 -15.53
CA MET A 135 -13.22 6.07 -14.38
C MET A 135 -12.47 6.20 -13.06
N PHE A 136 -11.29 5.57 -12.93
CA PHE A 136 -10.46 5.69 -11.73
C PHE A 136 -10.03 7.16 -11.47
N LYS A 137 -9.64 7.89 -12.51
CA LYS A 137 -9.30 9.33 -12.40
C LYS A 137 -10.50 10.18 -11.97
N ILE A 138 -11.70 9.87 -12.45
CA ILE A 138 -12.93 10.57 -12.07
C ILE A 138 -13.22 10.33 -10.60
N VAL A 139 -13.18 9.07 -10.15
CA VAL A 139 -13.42 8.70 -8.75
C VAL A 139 -12.47 9.46 -7.83
N ASN A 140 -11.18 9.51 -8.14
CA ASN A 140 -10.17 10.17 -7.29
C ASN A 140 -10.20 11.71 -7.31
N ARG A 141 -11.14 12.34 -8.03
CA ARG A 141 -11.28 13.80 -8.12
C ARG A 141 -12.56 14.34 -7.49
N GLU A 142 -13.43 13.47 -6.98
CA GLU A 142 -14.61 13.86 -6.21
C GLU A 142 -14.26 14.38 -4.82
#